data_AF-A0A1G8K0T0-F1
#
_entry.id   AF-A0A1G8K0T0-F1
#
_cell.length_a   1.000
_cell.length_b   1.000
_cell.length_c   1.000
_cell.angle_alpha   90.00
_cell.angle_beta   90.00
_cell.angle_gamma   90.00
#
_symmetry.space_group_name_H-M   'P 1'
#
loop_
_entity.id
_entity.type
_entity.pdbx_description
1 polymer ?
#
loop_
_entity_poly.entity_id
_entity_poly.type
_entity_poly.pdbx_seq_one_letter_code
_entity_poly.pdbx_strand_id
1 'polypeptide(L)'
;MTQTFLSPAQVDKLVALYEAGATLVELGERFSIHRRTAAAHLLRRSVPIRRRGLDECHLAEAVELYDGGLTLLEVGLRFGVSQQAVRRALEAQGVAIRPSGRRVRATV
;
A
#
# COMPACT_ATOMS: atom_id res chain seq x y z
N MET A 1 -17.64 -18.04 11.20
CA MET A 1 -16.91 -17.24 10.20
C MET A 1 -17.38 -17.67 8.83
N THR A 2 -18.17 -16.85 8.14
CA THR A 2 -18.83 -17.22 6.88
C THR A 2 -17.85 -16.97 5.74
N GLN A 3 -17.29 -18.03 5.16
CA GLN A 3 -16.47 -17.94 3.96
C GLN A 3 -17.43 -17.76 2.76
N THR A 4 -17.65 -16.51 2.35
CA THR A 4 -18.44 -16.22 1.14
C THR A 4 -17.68 -16.74 -0.08
N PHE A 5 -18.12 -17.88 -0.61
CA PHE A 5 -17.61 -18.41 -1.88
C PHE A 5 -18.11 -17.51 -3.01
N LEU A 6 -17.20 -16.73 -3.60
CA LEU A 6 -17.49 -16.01 -4.83
C LEU A 6 -17.67 -17.01 -5.97
N SER A 7 -18.69 -16.80 -6.80
CA SER A 7 -18.84 -17.56 -8.04
C SER A 7 -17.71 -17.22 -9.02
N PRO A 8 -17.40 -18.09 -10.01
CA PRO A 8 -16.35 -17.82 -10.99
C PRO A 8 -16.50 -16.45 -11.68
N ALA A 9 -17.73 -16.07 -12.05
CA ALA A 9 -18.04 -14.78 -12.67
C ALA A 9 -17.77 -13.59 -11.74
N GLN A 10 -17.99 -13.75 -10.43
CA GLN A 10 -17.67 -12.70 -9.45
C GLN A 10 -16.15 -12.54 -9.28
N VAL A 11 -15.40 -13.64 -9.35
CA VAL A 11 -13.93 -13.60 -9.33
C VAL A 11 -13.39 -12.89 -10.57
N ASP A 12 -13.93 -13.17 -11.76
CA ASP A 12 -13.51 -12.49 -12.99
C ASP A 12 -13.81 -10.98 -12.92
N LYS A 13 -14.97 -10.59 -12.38
CA LYS A 13 -15.32 -9.18 -12.16
C LYS A 13 -14.41 -8.52 -11.12
N LEU A 14 -13.99 -9.26 -10.08
CA LEU A 14 -13.04 -8.77 -9.08
C LEU A 14 -11.67 -8.49 -9.70
N VAL A 15 -11.19 -9.39 -10.57
CA VAL A 15 -9.92 -9.21 -11.31
C VAL A 15 -10.01 -7.97 -12.21
N ALA A 16 -11.06 -7.85 -13.03
CA ALA A 16 -11.22 -6.72 -13.95
C ALA A 16 -11.25 -5.37 -13.20
N LEU A 17 -11.92 -5.30 -12.06
CA LEU A 17 -11.95 -4.09 -11.23
C LEU A 17 -10.60 -3.79 -10.60
N TYR A 18 -9.86 -4.81 -10.19
CA TYR A 18 -8.51 -4.66 -9.66
C TYR A 18 -7.54 -4.11 -10.72
N GLU A 19 -7.61 -4.66 -11.93
CA GLU A 19 -6.81 -4.20 -13.07
C GLU A 19 -7.15 -2.74 -13.43
N ALA A 20 -8.43 -2.38 -13.39
CA ALA A 20 -8.93 -1.01 -13.57
C ALA A 20 -8.50 -0.02 -12.46
N GLY A 21 -7.81 -0.48 -11.41
CA GLY A 21 -7.26 0.39 -10.35
C GLY A 21 -7.98 0.31 -9.02
N ALA A 22 -9.03 -0.50 -8.88
CA ALA A 22 -9.71 -0.67 -7.61
C ALA A 22 -8.78 -1.31 -6.57
N THR A 23 -8.89 -0.85 -5.33
CA THR A 23 -8.06 -1.29 -4.23
C THR A 23 -8.68 -2.50 -3.54
N LEU A 24 -7.87 -3.29 -2.83
CA LEU A 24 -8.36 -4.45 -2.08
C LEU A 24 -9.42 -4.10 -1.02
N VAL A 25 -9.46 -2.84 -0.57
CA VAL A 25 -10.47 -2.33 0.37
C VAL A 25 -11.80 -2.14 -0.35
N GLU A 26 -11.79 -1.39 -1.47
CA GLU A 26 -12.99 -1.16 -2.30
C GLU A 26 -13.55 -2.47 -2.87
N LEU A 27 -12.68 -3.42 -3.25
CA LEU A 27 -13.09 -4.75 -3.66
C LEU A 27 -13.72 -5.53 -2.48
N GLY A 28 -13.15 -5.40 -1.28
CA GLY A 28 -13.71 -6.00 -0.08
C GLY A 28 -15.13 -5.50 0.23
N GLU A 29 -15.35 -4.20 0.13
CA GLU A 29 -16.66 -3.57 0.32
C GLU A 29 -17.66 -4.00 -0.76
N ARG A 30 -17.27 -3.89 -2.04
CA ARG A 30 -18.16 -4.18 -3.19
C ARG A 30 -18.60 -5.64 -3.24
N PHE A 31 -17.74 -6.58 -2.84
CA PHE A 31 -18.05 -8.00 -2.85
C PHE A 31 -18.43 -8.54 -1.46
N SER A 32 -18.49 -7.69 -0.42
CA SER A 32 -18.74 -8.09 0.97
C SER A 32 -17.81 -9.22 1.44
N ILE A 33 -16.52 -9.08 1.12
CA ILE A 33 -15.45 -10.03 1.49
C ILE A 33 -14.34 -9.31 2.24
N HIS A 34 -13.60 -10.05 3.06
CA HIS A 34 -12.39 -9.50 3.65
C HIS A 34 -11.32 -9.20 2.58
N ARG A 35 -10.56 -8.13 2.78
CA ARG A 35 -9.40 -7.78 1.91
C ARG A 35 -8.43 -8.94 1.69
N ARG A 36 -8.25 -9.81 2.69
CA ARG A 36 -7.40 -11.02 2.60
C ARG A 36 -7.99 -12.05 1.66
N THR A 37 -9.32 -12.18 1.63
CA THR A 37 -10.04 -13.05 0.69
C THR A 37 -9.93 -12.52 -0.73
N ALA A 38 -10.11 -11.21 -0.93
CA ALA A 38 -9.89 -10.57 -2.23
C ALA A 38 -8.45 -10.82 -2.75
N ALA A 39 -7.45 -10.63 -1.89
CA ALA A 39 -6.06 -10.95 -2.18
C ALA A 39 -5.86 -12.43 -2.56
N ALA A 40 -6.44 -13.36 -1.79
CA ALA A 40 -6.33 -14.79 -2.10
C ALA A 40 -6.94 -15.16 -3.46
N HIS A 41 -8.04 -14.51 -3.88
CA HIS A 41 -8.62 -14.71 -5.20
C HIS A 41 -7.72 -14.19 -6.33
N LEU A 42 -7.09 -13.04 -6.15
CA LEU A 42 -6.13 -12.48 -7.11
C LEU A 42 -4.88 -13.37 -7.24
N LEU A 43 -4.31 -13.82 -6.12
CA LEU A 43 -3.18 -14.75 -6.07
C LEU A 43 -3.48 -16.07 -6.79
N ARG A 44 -4.67 -16.65 -6.57
CA ARG A 44 -5.10 -17.89 -7.25
C ARG A 44 -5.27 -17.74 -8.76
N ARG A 45 -5.49 -16.52 -9.25
CA ARG A 45 -5.56 -16.20 -10.68
C ARG A 45 -4.23 -15.68 -11.23
N SER A 46 -3.15 -15.80 -10.47
CA SER A 46 -1.81 -15.31 -10.82
C SER A 46 -1.78 -13.80 -11.11
N VAL A 47 -2.73 -13.04 -10.58
CA VAL A 47 -2.73 -11.59 -10.67
C VAL A 47 -1.78 -11.05 -9.61
N PRO A 48 -0.69 -10.36 -9.99
CA PRO A 48 0.24 -9.83 -9.02
C PRO A 48 -0.48 -8.81 -8.13
N ILE A 49 -0.44 -9.04 -6.82
CA ILE A 49 -1.00 -8.07 -5.89
C ILE A 49 -0.07 -6.88 -5.86
N ARG A 50 -0.51 -5.76 -6.45
CA ARG A 50 -0.04 -4.41 -6.20
C ARG A 50 0.06 -4.22 -4.69
N ARG A 51 1.28 -4.32 -4.17
CA ARG A 51 1.54 -4.07 -2.76
C ARG A 51 1.26 -2.60 -2.53
N ARG A 52 0.23 -2.31 -1.74
CA ARG A 52 -0.09 -0.92 -1.37
C ARG A 52 0.95 -0.47 -0.36
N GLY A 53 1.90 0.31 -0.84
CA GLY A 53 3.08 0.74 -0.13
C GLY A 53 4.06 1.31 -1.15
N LEU A 54 5.17 1.81 -0.65
CA LEU A 54 6.28 2.19 -1.49
C LEU A 54 6.76 0.92 -2.22
N ASP A 55 6.57 0.86 -3.53
CA ASP A 55 6.95 -0.29 -4.36
C ASP A 55 8.47 -0.54 -4.22
N GLU A 56 8.95 -1.77 -4.42
CA GLU A 56 10.39 -2.07 -4.29
C GLU A 56 11.22 -1.21 -5.26
N CYS A 57 10.65 -0.87 -6.43
CA CYS A 57 11.25 0.08 -7.37
C CYS A 57 11.32 1.52 -6.84
N HIS A 58 10.33 1.96 -6.06
CA HIS A 58 10.29 3.30 -5.45
C HIS A 58 10.99 3.34 -4.08
N LEU A 59 11.32 2.17 -3.52
CA LEU A 59 11.94 2.01 -2.22
C LEU A 59 13.35 2.57 -2.19
N ALA A 60 14.17 2.21 -3.18
CA ALA A 60 15.50 2.79 -3.33
C ALA A 60 15.42 4.32 -3.46
N GLU A 61 14.50 4.85 -4.27
CA GLU A 61 14.34 6.29 -4.44
C GLU A 61 13.88 6.99 -3.15
N ALA A 62 12.98 6.39 -2.37
CA ALA A 62 12.59 6.97 -1.08
C ALA A 62 13.68 6.93 -0.02
N VAL A 63 14.55 5.91 -0.04
CA VAL A 63 15.74 5.85 0.81
C VAL A 63 16.66 7.01 0.47
N GLU A 64 16.99 7.19 -0.80
CA GLU A 64 17.81 8.30 -1.29
C GLU A 64 17.22 9.66 -0.92
N LEU A 65 15.91 9.84 -1.08
CA LEU A 65 15.21 11.07 -0.72
C LEU A 65 15.22 11.33 0.78
N TYR A 66 15.03 10.29 1.59
CA TYR A 66 15.10 10.39 3.05
C TYR A 66 16.51 10.73 3.53
N ASP A 67 17.53 10.08 2.95
CA ASP A 67 18.93 10.35 3.26
C ASP A 67 19.36 11.74 2.80
N GLY A 68 18.85 12.20 1.66
CA GLY A 68 18.96 13.56 1.15
C GLY A 68 18.26 14.63 2.00
N GLY A 69 17.56 14.24 3.08
CA GLY A 69 17.04 15.16 4.09
C GLY A 69 15.53 15.40 4.03
N LEU A 70 14.80 14.78 3.11
CA LEU A 70 13.34 14.86 3.11
C LEU A 70 12.78 14.13 4.33
N THR A 71 11.70 14.69 4.90
CA THR A 71 10.96 14.02 5.96
C THR A 71 10.12 12.87 5.39
N LEU A 72 9.80 11.89 6.25
CA LEU A 72 8.90 10.77 5.91
C LEU A 72 7.55 11.24 5.32
N LEU A 73 7.10 12.44 5.68
CA LEU A 73 5.87 13.01 5.14
C LEU A 73 6.06 13.48 3.69
N GLU A 74 7.15 14.20 3.40
CA GLU A 74 7.44 14.71 2.06
C GLU A 74 7.72 13.57 1.09
N VAL A 75 8.46 12.55 1.54
CA VAL A 75 8.64 11.31 0.79
C VAL A 75 7.28 10.66 0.52
N GLY A 76 6.41 10.56 1.53
CA GLY A 76 5.08 9.98 1.36
C GLY A 76 4.21 10.73 0.35
N LEU A 77 4.22 12.07 0.41
CA LEU A 77 3.51 12.91 -0.55
C LEU A 77 4.02 12.70 -1.98
N ARG A 78 5.33 12.56 -2.17
CA ARG A 78 5.94 12.36 -3.49
C ARG A 78 5.54 11.05 -4.15
N PHE A 79 5.34 10.00 -3.36
CA PHE A 79 4.93 8.67 -3.83
C PHE A 79 3.43 8.39 -3.65
N GLY A 80 2.64 9.35 -3.17
CA GLY A 80 1.21 9.17 -2.91
C GLY A 80 0.90 8.16 -1.79
N VAL A 81 1.83 7.93 -0.86
CA VAL A 81 1.69 7.00 0.26
C VAL A 81 1.71 7.73 1.61
N SER A 82 1.13 7.12 2.65
CA SER A 82 1.12 7.75 3.97
C SER A 82 2.53 7.78 4.58
N GLN A 83 2.79 8.76 5.44
CA GLN A 83 4.03 8.83 6.23
C GLN A 83 4.35 7.50 6.96
N GLN A 84 3.33 6.84 7.50
CA GLN A 84 3.47 5.56 8.17
C GLN A 84 3.85 4.43 7.21
N ALA A 85 3.35 4.46 5.97
CA ALA A 85 3.75 3.50 4.94
C ALA A 85 5.22 3.67 4.57
N VAL A 86 5.70 4.91 4.42
CA VAL A 86 7.13 5.20 4.17
C VAL A 86 7.98 4.72 5.34
N ARG A 87 7.59 5.04 6.58
CA ARG A 87 8.29 4.60 7.79
C ARG A 87 8.46 3.07 7.81
N ARG A 88 7.39 2.33 7.54
CA ARG A 88 7.40 0.86 7.51
C ARG A 88 8.26 0.30 6.39
N ALA A 89 8.24 0.95 5.23
CA ALA A 89 9.04 0.53 4.08
C ALA A 89 10.55 0.74 4.34
N LEU A 90 10.93 1.88 4.92
CA LEU A 90 12.32 2.17 5.31
C LEU A 90 12.81 1.24 6.44
N GLU A 91 11.99 1.00 7.47
CA GLU A 91 12.31 0.03 8.53
C GLU A 91 12.55 -1.39 7.97
N ALA A 92 11.76 -1.81 6.99
CA ALA A 92 11.91 -3.12 6.36
C ALA A 92 13.22 -3.26 5.57
N GLN A 93 13.83 -2.14 5.14
CA GLN A 93 15.16 -2.09 4.52
C GLN A 93 16.30 -1.90 5.52
N GLY A 94 15.99 -1.84 6.82
CA GLY A 94 16.99 -1.59 7.86
C GLY A 94 17.46 -0.14 7.93
N VAL A 95 16.76 0.81 7.28
CA VAL A 95 17.09 2.23 7.42
C VAL A 95 16.69 2.71 8.80
N ALA A 96 17.66 3.21 9.56
CA ALA A 96 17.43 3.77 10.88
C ALA A 96 16.62 5.07 10.74
N ILE A 97 15.41 5.07 11.28
CA ILE A 97 14.56 6.26 11.29
C ILE A 97 15.18 7.28 12.24
N ARG A 98 15.60 8.43 11.69
CA ARG A 98 16.07 9.59 12.43
C ARG A 98 15.06 9.94 13.53
N PRO A 99 15.51 10.23 14.76
CA PRO A 99 14.63 10.61 15.84
C PRO A 99 13.77 11.79 15.37
N SER A 100 12.46 11.70 15.59
CA SER A 100 11.54 12.75 15.15
C SER A 100 11.94 14.06 15.83
N GLY A 101 12.57 14.96 15.07
CA GLY A 101 12.74 16.34 15.48
C GLY A 101 11.37 16.88 15.80
N ARG A 102 11.16 17.32 17.05
CA ARG A 102 9.93 17.97 17.50
C ARG A 102 9.54 19.01 16.45
N ARG A 103 8.44 18.77 15.72
CA ARG A 103 7.92 19.78 14.79
C ARG A 103 7.50 20.97 15.64
N VAL A 104 8.32 22.01 15.67
CA VAL A 104 7.84 23.35 16.03
C VAL A 104 6.81 23.66 14.96
N ARG A 105 5.53 23.71 15.37
CA ARG A 105 4.47 24.20 14.50
C ARG A 105 4.89 25.59 14.05
N ALA A 106 5.24 25.76 12.78
CA ALA A 106 5.21 27.07 12.15
C ALA A 106 3.73 27.47 12.07
N THR A 107 3.30 28.25 13.06
CA THR A 107 2.07 29.04 12.99
C THR A 107 2.29 30.07 11.88
N VAL A 108 1.43 30.06 10.87
CA VAL A 108 1.18 31.21 9.99
C VAL A 108 -0.15 31.80 10.42
#